data_AF-A0A965UUA1-F1
#
_entry.id   AF-A0A965UUA1-F1
#
_cell.length_a   1.000
_cell.length_b   1.000
_cell.length_c   1.000
_cell.angle_alpha   90.00
_cell.angle_beta   90.00
_cell.angle_gamma   90.00
#
_symmetry.space_group_name_H-M   'P 1'
#
loop_
_entity.id
_entity.type
_entity.pdbx_description
1 polymer ?
#
loop_
_entity_poly.entity_id
_entity_poly.type
_entity_poly.pdbx_seq_one_letter_code
_entity_poly.pdbx_strand_id
1 'polypeptide(L)' 'MSDNAKWLLEILERVKRKLSKERDRSETSHAPRFRAILADVDAARLIAKEVATLTTNQTKENTK' A
#
# COMPACT_ATOMS: atom_id res chain seq x y z
N MET A 1 10.51 -8.24 9.48
CA MET A 1 9.26 -7.56 9.10
C MET A 1 8.14 -8.18 9.92
N SER A 2 7.32 -7.39 10.61
CA SER A 2 6.22 -7.92 11.43
C SER A 2 5.09 -8.49 10.58
N ASP A 3 4.36 -9.47 11.11
CA ASP A 3 3.22 -10.10 10.42
C ASP A 3 2.13 -9.08 10.08
N ASN A 4 1.91 -8.08 10.95
CA ASN A 4 0.98 -6.99 10.71
C ASN A 4 1.38 -6.14 9.48
N ALA A 5 2.67 -5.86 9.30
CA ALA A 5 3.14 -5.09 8.17
C ALA A 5 3.04 -5.88 6.86
N LYS A 6 3.33 -7.18 6.90
CA LYS A 6 3.15 -8.07 5.75
C LYS A 6 1.67 -8.15 5.34
N TRP A 7 0.78 -8.37 6.30
CA TRP A 7 -0.67 -8.39 6.09
C TRP A 7 -1.19 -7.08 5.49
N LEU A 8 -0.73 -5.93 6.01
CA LEU A 8 -1.13 -4.62 5.49
C LEU A 8 -0.71 -4.43 4.03
N LEU A 9 0.52 -4.80 3.66
CA LEU A 9 0.99 -4.71 2.28
C LEU A 9 0.20 -5.61 1.33
N GLU A 10 -0.17 -6.82 1.77
CA GLU A 10 -1.00 -7.74 0.98
C GLU A 10 -2.40 -7.17 0.73
N ILE A 11 -3.00 -6.50 1.74
CA ILE A 11 -4.29 -5.83 1.58
C ILE A 11 -4.19 -4.67 0.59
N LEU A 12 -3.19 -3.80 0.73
CA LEU A 12 -2.99 -2.67 -0.17
C LEU A 12 -2.79 -3.13 -1.62
N GLU A 13 -2.04 -4.22 -1.83
CA GLU A 13 -1.85 -4.82 -3.15
C GLU A 13 -3.15 -5.39 -3.73
N ARG A 14 -3.99 -6.02 -2.88
CA ARG A 14 -5.32 -6.52 -3.30
C ARG A 14 -6.27 -5.37 -3.65
N VAL A 15 -6.25 -4.29 -2.88
CA VAL A 15 -7.06 -3.08 -3.12
C VAL A 15 -6.62 -2.43 -4.43
N LYS A 16 -5.31 -2.25 -4.65
CA LYS A 16 -4.76 -1.73 -5.90
C LYS A 16 -5.25 -2.53 -7.11
N ARG A 17 -5.15 -3.87 -7.07
CA ARG A 17 -5.61 -4.74 -8.16
C ARG A 17 -7.10 -4.61 -8.45
N LYS A 18 -7.94 -4.45 -7.42
CA LYS A 18 -9.38 -4.21 -7.60
C LYS A 18 -9.65 -2.85 -8.23
N LEU A 19 -9.03 -1.78 -7.72
CA LEU A 19 -9.19 -0.43 -8.24
C LEU A 19 -8.71 -0.28 -9.68
N SER A 20 -7.60 -0.93 -10.06
CA SER A 20 -7.15 -0.95 -11.45
C SER A 20 -8.18 -1.60 -12.37
N LYS A 21 -8.78 -2.72 -11.95
CA LYS A 21 -9.85 -3.37 -12.73
C LYS A 21 -11.09 -2.49 -12.86
N GLU A 22 -11.49 -1.81 -11.78
CA GLU A 22 -12.64 -0.90 -11.83
C GLU A 22 -12.36 0.33 -12.70
N ARG A 23 -11.15 0.89 -12.65
CA ARG A 23 -10.72 1.95 -13.58
C ARG A 23 -10.83 1.51 -15.03
N ASP A 24 -10.34 0.31 -15.35
CA ASP A 24 -10.32 -0.21 -16.72
C ASP A 24 -11.73 -0.52 -17.25
N ARG A 25 -12.69 -0.76 -16.35
CA ARG A 25 -14.12 -0.94 -16.68
C ARG A 25 -14.92 0.37 -16.68
N SER A 26 -14.41 1.39 -16.01
CA SER A 26 -15.11 2.66 -15.85
C SER A 26 -15.09 3.50 -17.13
N GLU A 27 -16.15 4.27 -17.34
CA GLU A 27 -16.18 5.30 -18.39
C GLU A 27 -15.03 6.30 -18.20
N THR A 28 -14.55 6.88 -19.31
CA THR A 28 -13.39 7.79 -19.34
C THR A 28 -13.53 8.97 -18.36
N SER A 29 -14.76 9.38 -18.05
CA SER A 29 -15.11 10.43 -17.08
C SER A 29 -14.73 10.07 -15.63
N HIS A 30 -14.73 8.79 -15.25
CA HIS A 30 -14.41 8.31 -13.91
C HIS A 30 -12.95 7.90 -13.74
N ALA A 31 -12.24 7.68 -14.86
CA ALA A 31 -10.83 7.28 -14.85
C ALA A 31 -9.90 8.20 -14.02
N PRO A 32 -10.05 9.54 -14.01
CA PRO A 32 -9.22 10.43 -13.17
C PRO A 32 -9.39 10.16 -11.67
N ARG A 33 -10.62 9.88 -11.22
CA ARG A 33 -10.90 9.57 -9.80
C ARG A 33 -10.22 8.28 -9.37
N PHE A 34 -10.30 7.23 -10.19
CA PHE A 34 -9.59 5.98 -9.89
C PHE A 34 -8.08 6.15 -9.90
N ARG A 35 -7.51 6.99 -10.78
CA ARG A 35 -6.08 7.31 -10.77
C ARG A 35 -5.65 8.00 -9.47
N ALA A 36 -6.44 8.94 -8.96
CA ALA A 36 -6.17 9.59 -7.67
C ALA A 36 -6.15 8.57 -6.53
N ILE A 37 -7.18 7.72 -6.43
CA ILE A 37 -7.25 6.69 -5.37
C ILE A 37 -6.08 5.69 -5.50
N LEU A 38 -5.70 5.30 -6.72
CA LEU A 38 -4.54 4.43 -6.95
C LEU A 38 -3.23 5.07 -6.47
N ALA A 39 -3.06 6.38 -6.66
CA ALA A 39 -1.90 7.11 -6.15
C ALA A 39 -1.85 7.13 -4.62
N ASP A 40 -2.99 7.33 -3.96
CA ASP A 40 -3.10 7.28 -2.49
C ASP A 40 -2.76 5.88 -1.96
N VAL A 41 -3.21 4.82 -2.64
CA VAL A 41 -2.87 3.43 -2.28
C VAL A 41 -1.37 3.17 -2.44
N ASP A 42 -0.75 3.70 -3.48
CA ASP A 42 0.70 3.58 -3.68
C ASP A 42 1.50 4.35 -2.62
N ALA A 43 1.05 5.54 -2.23
CA ALA A 43 1.64 6.31 -1.13
C ALA A 43 1.51 5.57 0.21
N ALA A 44 0.32 5.04 0.53
CA ALA A 44 0.10 4.23 1.72
C ALA A 44 1.01 2.99 1.76
N ARG A 45 1.25 2.36 0.60
CA ARG A 45 2.14 1.19 0.48
C ARG A 45 3.60 1.56 0.73
N LEU A 46 4.05 2.72 0.26
CA LEU A 46 5.39 3.24 0.54
C LEU A 46 5.58 3.51 2.03
N ILE A 47 4.62 4.22 2.66
CA ILE A 47 4.66 4.50 4.10
C ILE A 47 4.67 3.20 4.91
N ALA A 48 3.83 2.23 4.56
CA ALA A 48 3.78 0.93 5.25
C ALA A 48 5.11 0.18 5.17
N LYS A 49 5.82 0.24 4.03
CA LYS A 49 7.16 -0.34 3.89
C LYS A 49 8.19 0.38 4.77
N GLU A 50 8.16 1.70 4.77
CA GLU A 50 9.09 2.51 5.57
C GLU A 50 8.93 2.23 7.06
N VAL A 51 7.68 2.28 7.55
CA VAL A 51 7.35 1.96 8.94
C VAL A 51 7.80 0.54 9.30
N ALA A 52 7.58 -0.44 8.41
CA ALA A 52 8.00 -1.82 8.66
C ALA A 52 9.53 -1.98 8.79
N THR A 53 10.28 -1.22 8.00
CA THR A 53 11.74 -1.16 8.04
C THR A 53 12.23 -0.49 9.32
N LEU A 54 11.69 0.69 9.66
CA LEU A 54 12.04 1.44 10.87
C LEU A 54 11.81 0.62 12.14
N THR A 55 10.64 -0.03 12.26
CA THR A 55 10.33 -0.91 13.40
C THR A 55 11.32 -2.07 13.50
N THR A 56 11.69 -2.67 12.36
CA THR A 56 12.66 -3.78 12.34
C THR A 56 14.06 -3.33 12.79
N ASN A 57 14.46 -2.10 12.44
CA ASN A 57 15.77 -1.55 12.81
C ASN A 57 15.84 -1.18 14.31
N GLN A 58 14.78 -0.56 14.86
CA GLN A 58 14.72 -0.24 16.30
C GLN A 58 14.78 -1.48 17.19
N THR A 59 14.11 -2.57 16.80
CA THR A 59 14.21 -3.85 17.54
C THR A 59 15.63 -4.40 17.55
N LYS A 60 16.39 -4.25 16.46
CA LYS A 60 17.78 -4.74 16.38
C LYS A 60 18.75 -3.92 17.23
N GLU A 61 18.54 -2.61 17.32
CA GLU A 61 19.37 -1.73 18.16
C GLU A 61 19.14 -1.98 19.66
N ASN A 62 17.89 -2.20 20.10
CA ASN A 62 17.58 -2.48 21.50
C ASN A 62 18.00 -3.88 22.00
N THR A 63 18.46 -4.77 21.12
CA THR A 63 18.91 -6.14 21.49
C THR A 63 20.44 -6.28 21.49
N LYS A 64 21.18 -5.19 21.28
CA LYS A 64 22.64 -5.12 21.41
C LYS A 64 23.02 -4.44 22.72
#